data_AF-A0A966NCC5-F1
#
_entry.id   AF-A0A966NCC5-F1
#
_cell.length_a   1.000
_cell.length_b   1.000
_cell.length_c   1.000
_cell.angle_alpha   90.00
_cell.angle_beta   90.00
_cell.angle_gamma   90.00
#
_symmetry.space_group_name_H-M   'P 1'
#
loop_
_entity.id
_entity.type
_entity.pdbx_description
1 polymer ?
#
loop_
_entity_poly.entity_id
_entity_poly.type
_entity_poly.pdbx_seq_one_letter_code
_entity_poly.pdbx_strand_id
1 'polypeptide(L)' 'MFFTLGFAFVEFFAGLISGSLALMSDAGHMVTDSAALGLAILAQYIARRPPSAKHSFGFGRAEALAAFVNSLV' A
#
# COMPACT_ATOMS: atom_id res chain seq x y z
N MET A 1 1.15 -7.69 1.66
CA MET A 1 1.74 -7.16 0.41
C MET A 1 2.15 -8.27 -0.55
N PHE A 2 3.21 -9.06 -0.32
CA PHE A 2 3.61 -10.08 -1.32
C PHE A 2 2.54 -11.15 -1.58
N PHE A 3 1.92 -11.69 -0.54
CA PHE A 3 0.82 -12.64 -0.68
C PHE A 3 -0.41 -12.03 -1.34
N THR A 4 -0.83 -10.83 -0.92
CA THR A 4 -1.98 -10.13 -1.49
C THR A 4 -1.78 -9.72 -2.95
N LEU A 5 -0.58 -9.23 -3.33
CA LEU A 5 -0.23 -8.95 -4.73
C LEU A 5 -0.21 -10.23 -5.57
N GLY A 6 0.34 -11.33 -5.02
CA GLY A 6 0.32 -12.62 -5.71
C GLY A 6 -1.10 -13.09 -5.98
N PHE A 7 -1.99 -12.98 -4.99
CA PHE A 7 -3.40 -13.33 -5.13
C PHE A 7 -4.12 -12.41 -6.12
N ALA A 8 -3.87 -11.09 -6.08
CA ALA A 8 -4.43 -10.13 -7.05
C ALA A 8 -4.01 -10.44 -8.48
N PHE A 9 -2.77 -10.90 -8.68
CA PHE A 9 -2.30 -11.33 -9.99
C PHE A 9 -3.07 -12.56 -10.45
N VAL A 10 -3.19 -13.59 -9.61
CA VAL A 10 -3.95 -14.81 -9.92
C VAL A 10 -5.41 -14.49 -10.24
N GLU A 11 -6.07 -13.67 -9.44
CA GLU A 11 -7.47 -13.26 -9.67
C GLU A 11 -7.65 -12.40 -10.90
N PHE A 12 -6.68 -11.56 -11.24
CA PHE A 12 -6.70 -10.80 -12.48
C PHE A 12 -6.70 -11.74 -13.70
N PHE A 13 -5.79 -12.73 -13.72
CA PHE A 13 -5.77 -13.72 -14.82
C PHE A 13 -7.00 -14.63 -14.80
N ALA A 14 -7.48 -15.05 -13.63
CA ALA A 14 -8.70 -15.83 -13.51
C ALA A 14 -9.95 -15.05 -13.95
N GLY A 15 -10.00 -13.75 -13.67
CA GLY A 15 -11.04 -12.82 -14.13
C GLY A 15 -11.03 -12.65 -15.65
N LEU A 16 -9.85 -12.52 -16.25
CA LEU A 16 -9.69 -12.45 -17.71
C LEU A 16 -10.13 -13.75 -18.40
N ILE A 17 -9.74 -14.91 -17.87
CA ILE A 17 -10.09 -16.22 -18.45
C ILE A 17 -11.59 -16.51 -18.29
N SER A 18 -12.17 -16.18 -17.13
CA SER A 18 -13.60 -16.40 -16.86
C SER A 18 -14.52 -15.34 -17.48
N GLY A 19 -13.98 -14.23 -17.98
CA GLY A 19 -14.75 -13.07 -18.44
C GLY A 19 -15.52 -12.37 -17.31
N SER A 20 -15.09 -12.55 -16.05
CA SER A 20 -15.80 -12.07 -14.87
C SER A 20 -15.30 -10.69 -14.44
N LEU A 21 -16.16 -9.68 -14.60
CA LEU A 21 -15.93 -8.33 -14.08
C LEU A 21 -15.85 -8.32 -12.55
N ALA A 22 -16.52 -9.25 -11.86
CA ALA A 22 -16.47 -9.34 -10.41
C ALA A 22 -15.06 -9.72 -9.91
N LEU A 23 -14.42 -10.72 -10.54
CA LEU A 23 -13.05 -11.10 -10.19
C LEU A 23 -12.05 -10.00 -10.54
N MET A 24 -12.23 -9.32 -11.68
CA MET A 24 -11.38 -8.17 -12.03
C MET A 24 -11.53 -7.02 -11.02
N SER A 25 -12.74 -6.78 -10.53
CA SER A 25 -12.99 -5.77 -9.49
C SER A 25 -12.33 -6.14 -8.16
N ASP A 26 -12.38 -7.41 -7.78
CA ASP A 26 -11.78 -7.92 -6.54
C ASP A 26 -10.24 -7.86 -6.60
N ALA A 27 -9.66 -8.26 -7.74
CA ALA A 27 -8.24 -8.10 -8.00
C ALA A 27 -7.78 -6.63 -7.90
N GLY A 28 -8.58 -5.69 -8.45
CA GLY A 28 -8.30 -4.25 -8.34
C GLY A 28 -8.35 -3.73 -6.90
N HIS A 29 -9.30 -4.22 -6.10
CA HIS A 29 -9.40 -3.89 -4.68
C HIS A 29 -8.16 -4.36 -3.91
N MET A 30 -7.73 -5.61 -4.10
CA MET A 30 -6.54 -6.15 -3.43
C MET A 30 -5.21 -5.48 -3.85
N VAL A 31 -5.13 -4.95 -5.08
CA VAL A 31 -4.00 -4.11 -5.49
C VAL A 31 -3.95 -2.83 -4.66
N THR A 32 -5.11 -2.21 -4.45
CA THR A 32 -5.25 -0.96 -3.67
C THR A 32 -4.86 -1.19 -2.22
N ASP A 33 -5.32 -2.29 -1.60
CA ASP A 33 -4.90 -2.69 -0.25
C ASP A 33 -3.38 -2.90 -0.14
N SER A 34 -2.79 -3.51 -1.16
CA SER A 34 -1.35 -3.74 -1.20
C SER A 34 -0.56 -2.44 -1.36
N ALA A 35 -1.08 -1.46 -2.10
CA ALA A 35 -0.51 -0.13 -2.20
C ALA A 35 -0.56 0.62 -0.87
N ALA A 36 -1.66 0.51 -0.13
CA ALA A 36 -1.81 1.11 1.20
C ALA A 36 -0.78 0.56 2.20
N LEU A 37 -0.57 -0.76 2.20
CA LEU A 37 0.49 -1.41 2.97
C LEU A 37 1.90 -0.95 2.54
N GLY A 38 2.13 -0.78 1.24
CA GLY A 38 3.39 -0.24 0.71
C GLY A 38 3.69 1.17 1.20
N LEU A 39 2.69 2.06 1.19
CA LEU A 39 2.80 3.41 1.74
C LEU A 39 3.10 3.40 3.24
N ALA A 40 2.45 2.52 4.00
CA ALA A 40 2.71 2.37 5.44
C ALA A 40 4.17 1.93 5.71
N ILE A 41 4.68 0.96 4.95
CA ILE A 41 6.09 0.51 5.07
C ILE A 41 7.06 1.64 4.71
N LEU A 42 6.78 2.40 3.64
CA LEU A 42 7.61 3.54 3.24
C LEU A 42 7.64 4.61 4.33
N ALA A 43 6.49 4.90 4.93
CA ALA A 43 6.37 5.86 6.01
C ALA A 43 7.12 5.43 7.26
N GLN A 44 7.03 4.14 7.62
CA GLN A 44 7.78 3.56 8.72
C GLN A 44 9.29 3.64 8.45
N TYR A 45 9.72 3.39 7.22
CA TYR A 45 11.12 3.51 6.82
C TYR A 45 11.62 4.96 6.93
N ILE A 46 10.82 5.93 6.52
CA ILE A 46 11.13 7.35 6.65
C ILE A 46 11.16 7.77 8.13
N ALA A 47 10.19 7.32 8.93
CA ALA A 47 10.08 7.63 10.36
C ALA A 47 11.28 7.12 11.17
N ARG A 48 11.88 6.00 10.75
CA ARG A 48 13.09 5.42 11.37
C ARG A 48 14.38 6.19 11.07
N ARG A 49 14.37 7.18 10.16
CA ARG A 49 15.59 7.95 9.85
C ARG A 49 16.00 8.84 11.02
N PRO A 50 17.29 8.87 11.40
CA PRO A 50 17.77 9.69 12.51
C PRO A 50 17.57 11.19 12.21
N PRO A 51 17.38 12.03 13.24
CA PRO A 51 17.26 13.47 13.09
C PRO A 51 18.47 14.07 12.36
N SER A 52 18.22 15.01 11.45
CA SER A 52 19.25 15.70 10.67
C SER A 52 19.24 17.20 11.00
N ALA A 53 20.32 17.93 10.70
CA ALA A 53 20.43 19.37 10.97
C ALA A 53 19.31 20.22 10.31
N LYS A 54 18.66 19.72 9.26
CA LYS A 54 17.47 20.35 8.65
C LYS A 54 16.13 19.94 9.29
N HIS A 55 16.11 18.85 10.06
CA HIS A 55 14.92 18.28 10.70
C HIS A 55 15.22 17.92 12.16
N SER A 56 15.30 18.95 13.01
CA SER A 56 15.68 18.82 14.43
C SER A 56 14.75 17.93 15.25
N PHE A 57 13.48 17.78 14.83
CA PHE A 57 12.49 16.89 15.45
C PHE A 57 12.43 15.48 14.83
N GLY A 58 13.26 15.18 13.83
CA GLY A 58 13.24 13.90 13.11
C GLY A 58 12.00 13.69 12.24
N PHE A 59 11.77 12.45 11.82
CA PHE A 59 10.71 12.07 10.87
C PHE A 59 9.51 11.34 11.52
N GLY A 60 9.36 11.41 12.84
CA GLY A 60 8.30 10.67 13.56
C GLY A 60 6.87 10.97 13.10
N ARG A 61 6.62 12.11 12.45
CA ARG A 61 5.31 12.47 11.87
C ARG A 61 5.00 11.82 10.53
N ALA A 62 5.98 11.18 9.89
CA ALA A 62 5.79 10.53 8.59
C ALA A 62 4.74 9.40 8.66
N GLU A 63 4.67 8.70 9.79
CA GLU A 63 3.69 7.63 10.03
C GLU A 63 2.25 8.16 10.08
N ALA A 64 2.02 9.30 10.75
CA ALA A 64 0.72 9.97 10.78
C ALA A 64 0.29 10.50 9.40
N LEU A 65 1.24 11.01 8.62
CA LEU A 65 0.99 11.44 7.24
C LEU A 65 0.57 10.27 6.34
N ALA A 66 1.20 9.11 6.50
CA ALA A 66 0.82 7.93 5.73
C ALA A 66 -0.51 7.31 6.19
N ALA A 67 -0.82 7.34 7.50
CA ALA A 67 -2.13 6.96 8.00
C ALA A 67 -3.23 7.87 7.42
N PHE A 68 -2.98 9.18 7.33
CA PHE A 68 -3.89 10.12 6.68
C PHE A 68 -4.09 9.80 5.19
N VAL A 69 -3.01 9.57 4.44
CA VAL A 69 -3.11 9.21 3.01
C VAL A 69 -3.85 7.88 2.83
N ASN A 70 -3.58 6.88 3.66
CA ASN A 70 -4.29 5.59 3.63
C ASN A 70 -5.78 5.72 3.97
N SER A 71 -6.18 6.70 4.79
CA SER A 71 -7.60 6.92 5.11
C SER A 71 -8.42 7.57 4.00
N LEU A 72 -7.76 8.10 2.95
CA LEU A 72 -8.40 8.67 1.77
C LEU A 72 -8.74 7.62 0.71
N VAL A 73 -8.17 6.42 0.85
CA VAL A 73 -8.33 5.27 -0.04
C VAL A 73 -9.43 4.37 0.51
#